data_AF-A0A956FBN1-F1
#
_entry.id   AF-A0A956FBN1-F1
#
_cell.length_a   1.000
_cell.length_b   1.000
_cell.length_c   1.000
_cell.angle_alpha   90.00
_cell.angle_beta   90.00
_cell.angle_gamma   90.00
#
_symmetry.space_group_name_H-M   'P 1'
#
loop_
_entity.id
_entity.type
_entity.pdbx_description
1 polymer ?
#
loop_
_entity_poly.entity_id
_entity_poly.type
_entity_poly.pdbx_seq_one_letter_code
_entity_poly.pdbx_strand_id
1 'polypeptide(L)'
;MSMPISLDRWLVLSGLVTGLVAGACAFELPNHCSNNAGDATCQERGLGQYCDACSLVADGCSDTIPGSDCHFVGDPGVESSSSGSDDSSSDSGAQGSDTNTDSATDDMTATTEGPCMGNEDCPDAAAPLCDATGECVSCDAMAEPDAACAGLDPTTPVCDAGECVQCTDANASACGDTTPICDVDVRTCVGCSSHEQCPESACHEAEGSCLPTDAVWVVDRDGGADFTSVGEALGQIPADGSGTIIVRNSAMAYSENVVVGEGRVVAVIAETISEATRPRLSINSAAPILQVSGAAVVYLDGIELRGNTLGAGVEIDGSTIYVDRCELVANNQGGLVAGMGSEVIMRNVTAGGDINNVPAVQASNATVDVLYSTLAAGFGASSALSCSGGSVEVRNSIMVSESADAEIQCPGALVTYSAAESAIAGDGNMPVGNLDTAWFMNYGQGNLRLSASGENEFQGVALREAGDPPTDLDGDARPQMNGAMDFAGADVP
;
A
#
# COMPACT_ATOMS: atom_id res chain seq x y z
N MET A 1 54.70 -40.85 -30.83
CA MET A 1 53.81 -41.76 -30.08
C MET A 1 52.57 -40.97 -29.75
N SER A 2 51.55 -41.13 -30.57
CA SER A 2 50.30 -40.38 -30.52
C SER A 2 49.30 -41.16 -29.68
N MET A 3 48.74 -40.54 -28.65
CA MET A 3 47.53 -40.99 -27.97
C MET A 3 46.45 -39.92 -28.16
N PRO A 4 45.21 -40.28 -28.52
CA PRO A 4 44.11 -39.32 -28.60
C PRO A 4 43.43 -39.19 -27.23
N ILE A 5 43.07 -37.95 -26.89
CA ILE A 5 42.21 -37.61 -25.75
C ILE A 5 40.75 -37.73 -26.23
N SER A 6 39.98 -38.56 -25.53
CA SER A 6 38.54 -38.75 -25.72
C SER A 6 37.78 -37.59 -25.05
N LEU A 7 36.89 -36.93 -25.80
CA LEU A 7 35.92 -35.96 -25.31
C LEU A 7 34.61 -36.70 -25.01
N ASP A 8 34.29 -36.88 -23.73
CA ASP A 8 32.97 -37.34 -23.30
C ASP A 8 31.96 -36.18 -23.34
N ARG A 9 30.95 -36.34 -24.19
CA ARG A 9 29.76 -35.48 -24.26
C ARG A 9 28.82 -35.83 -23.12
N TRP A 10 28.66 -34.94 -22.15
CA TRP A 10 27.50 -34.95 -21.26
C TRP A 10 26.32 -34.27 -21.98
N LEU A 11 25.34 -35.08 -22.37
CA LEU A 11 23.99 -34.63 -22.71
C LEU A 11 23.27 -34.28 -21.41
N VAL A 12 23.11 -32.99 -21.13
CA VAL A 12 22.14 -32.53 -20.14
C VAL A 12 20.79 -32.49 -20.85
N LEU A 13 19.87 -33.39 -20.46
CA LEU A 13 18.47 -33.31 -20.83
C LEU A 13 17.86 -32.09 -20.13
N SER A 14 17.54 -31.06 -20.90
CA SER A 14 16.68 -29.97 -20.47
C SER A 14 15.25 -30.49 -20.29
N GLY A 15 14.81 -30.61 -19.04
CA GLY A 15 13.40 -30.80 -18.70
C GLY A 15 12.64 -29.51 -18.98
N LEU A 16 11.77 -29.55 -19.98
CA LEU A 16 10.79 -28.50 -20.28
C LEU A 16 9.68 -28.59 -19.22
N VAL A 17 9.81 -27.89 -18.11
CA VAL A 17 8.70 -27.67 -17.17
C VAL A 17 7.90 -26.49 -17.70
N THR A 18 6.75 -26.81 -18.29
CA THR A 18 5.74 -25.81 -18.68
C THR A 18 5.08 -25.30 -17.40
N GLY A 19 5.60 -24.22 -16.85
CA GLY A 19 4.93 -23.45 -15.80
C GLY A 19 3.75 -22.71 -16.41
N LEU A 20 2.55 -23.27 -16.23
CA LEU A 20 1.30 -22.58 -16.49
C LEU A 20 1.11 -21.57 -15.35
N VAL A 21 1.53 -20.33 -15.54
CA VAL A 21 1.21 -19.24 -14.62
C VAL A 21 -0.26 -18.90 -14.87
N ALA A 22 -1.12 -19.27 -13.93
CA ALA A 22 -2.49 -18.80 -13.86
C ALA A 22 -2.43 -17.32 -13.49
N GLY A 23 -2.54 -16.45 -14.50
CA GLY A 23 -2.96 -15.07 -14.26
C GLY A 23 -4.33 -15.10 -13.61
N ALA A 24 -4.57 -14.20 -12.66
CA ALA A 24 -5.86 -13.96 -12.05
C ALA A 24 -6.84 -13.45 -13.11
N CYS A 25 -7.35 -14.36 -13.95
CA CYS A 25 -8.69 -14.23 -14.44
C CYS A 25 -9.57 -14.29 -13.19
N ALA A 26 -10.38 -13.27 -12.94
CA ALA A 26 -11.59 -13.46 -12.16
C ALA A 26 -12.40 -14.54 -12.90
N PHE A 27 -12.18 -15.80 -12.55
CA PHE A 27 -13.08 -16.86 -12.97
C PHE A 27 -14.37 -16.60 -12.22
N GLU A 28 -15.29 -15.88 -12.86
CA GLU A 28 -16.70 -15.92 -12.49
C GLU A 28 -17.10 -17.39 -12.53
N LEU A 29 -17.07 -18.06 -11.39
CA LEU A 29 -17.69 -19.36 -11.21
C LEU A 29 -19.19 -19.09 -11.22
N PRO A 30 -19.92 -19.39 -12.31
CA PRO A 30 -21.32 -18.97 -12.44
C PRO A 30 -22.21 -19.61 -11.37
N ASN A 31 -21.75 -20.74 -10.82
CA ASN A 31 -22.44 -21.50 -9.80
C ASN A 31 -22.07 -21.09 -8.37
N HIS A 32 -21.11 -20.18 -8.16
CA HIS A 32 -20.72 -19.72 -6.83
C HIS A 32 -21.90 -19.08 -6.11
N CYS A 33 -22.05 -19.35 -4.81
CA CYS A 33 -23.16 -18.85 -4.01
C CYS A 33 -23.25 -17.32 -4.00
N SER A 34 -22.11 -16.61 -4.10
CA SER A 34 -22.07 -15.13 -4.18
C SER A 34 -22.59 -14.56 -5.50
N ASN A 35 -22.56 -15.36 -6.57
CA ASN A 35 -23.14 -15.01 -7.87
C ASN A 35 -24.60 -15.48 -7.99
N ASN A 36 -25.11 -16.14 -6.95
CA ASN A 36 -26.48 -16.58 -6.79
C ASN A 36 -27.00 -15.95 -5.49
N ALA A 37 -28.21 -16.29 -5.02
CA ALA A 37 -28.86 -15.63 -3.87
C ALA A 37 -28.18 -15.91 -2.49
N GLY A 38 -26.85 -15.96 -2.41
CA GLY A 38 -26.08 -16.12 -1.18
C GLY A 38 -26.42 -17.38 -0.42
N ASP A 39 -26.65 -17.25 0.88
CA ASP A 39 -26.99 -18.33 1.81
C ASP A 39 -28.16 -19.19 1.31
N ALA A 40 -29.16 -18.56 0.67
CA ALA A 40 -30.32 -19.28 0.13
C ALA A 40 -29.91 -20.33 -0.92
N THR A 41 -28.91 -20.01 -1.76
CA THR A 41 -28.40 -20.95 -2.77
C THR A 41 -27.75 -22.17 -2.12
N CYS A 42 -27.03 -21.97 -1.02
CA CYS A 42 -26.37 -23.05 -0.29
C CYS A 42 -27.38 -23.99 0.37
N GLN A 43 -28.43 -23.41 0.97
CA GLN A 43 -29.52 -24.16 1.58
C GLN A 43 -30.33 -24.95 0.54
N GLU A 44 -30.67 -24.34 -0.59
CA GLU A 44 -31.42 -24.99 -1.67
C GLU A 44 -30.65 -26.16 -2.29
N ARG A 45 -29.32 -26.04 -2.42
CA ARG A 45 -28.46 -27.08 -2.99
C ARG A 45 -28.05 -28.16 -1.99
N GLY A 46 -28.27 -27.94 -0.69
CA GLY A 46 -27.84 -28.85 0.37
C GLY A 46 -26.32 -29.00 0.47
N LEU A 47 -25.59 -27.91 0.18
CA LEU A 47 -24.12 -27.86 0.21
C LEU A 47 -23.57 -27.09 1.42
N GLY A 48 -24.45 -26.51 2.25
CA GLY A 48 -24.10 -25.74 3.44
C GLY A 48 -25.26 -24.86 3.88
N GLN A 49 -25.06 -24.10 4.96
CA GLN A 49 -26.03 -23.09 5.43
C GLN A 49 -25.65 -21.66 5.02
N TYR A 50 -24.36 -21.40 4.80
CA TYR A 50 -23.80 -20.06 4.60
C TYR A 50 -22.96 -20.00 3.33
N CYS A 51 -22.96 -18.84 2.68
CA CYS A 51 -22.13 -18.53 1.54
C CYS A 51 -20.84 -17.81 1.96
N ASP A 52 -19.71 -18.44 1.67
CA ASP A 52 -18.36 -17.95 1.83
C ASP A 52 -17.83 -17.46 0.48
N ALA A 53 -17.86 -16.15 0.27
CA ALA A 53 -17.35 -15.46 -0.91
C ALA A 53 -15.83 -15.67 -1.13
N CYS A 54 -15.10 -16.08 -0.08
CA CYS A 54 -13.65 -16.28 -0.10
C CYS A 54 -13.26 -17.74 -0.36
N SER A 55 -14.22 -18.68 -0.36
CA SER A 55 -13.97 -20.10 -0.57
C SER A 55 -14.45 -20.56 -1.94
N LEU A 56 -13.58 -21.20 -2.73
CA LEU A 56 -13.98 -21.79 -4.01
C LEU A 56 -14.46 -23.25 -3.89
N VAL A 57 -14.50 -23.80 -2.67
CA VAL A 57 -14.91 -25.20 -2.42
C VAL A 57 -16.42 -25.27 -2.26
N ALA A 58 -17.05 -26.30 -2.84
CA ALA A 58 -18.50 -26.54 -2.75
C ALA A 58 -19.36 -25.34 -3.19
N ASP A 59 -18.96 -24.66 -4.27
CA ASP A 59 -19.61 -23.44 -4.77
C ASP A 59 -19.64 -22.29 -3.74
N GLY A 60 -18.69 -22.28 -2.80
CA GLY A 60 -18.63 -21.30 -1.70
C GLY A 60 -19.53 -21.64 -0.52
N CYS A 61 -20.19 -22.80 -0.51
CA CYS A 61 -21.09 -23.15 0.58
C CYS A 61 -20.36 -23.78 1.78
N SER A 62 -20.75 -23.37 2.98
CA SER A 62 -20.19 -23.81 4.26
C SER A 62 -21.29 -24.07 5.30
N ASP A 63 -21.06 -25.03 6.19
CA ASP A 63 -21.92 -25.28 7.37
C ASP A 63 -21.58 -24.35 8.55
N THR A 64 -20.45 -23.62 8.47
CA THR A 64 -20.00 -22.65 9.49
C THR A 64 -20.07 -21.25 8.92
N ILE A 65 -20.55 -20.28 9.72
CA ILE A 65 -20.58 -18.86 9.35
C ILE A 65 -19.15 -18.39 9.01
N PRO A 66 -18.91 -17.90 7.79
CA PRO A 66 -17.63 -17.29 7.42
C PRO A 66 -17.41 -15.98 8.20
N GLY A 67 -16.18 -15.46 8.19
CA GLY A 67 -15.92 -14.11 8.70
C GLY A 67 -16.80 -13.06 8.00
N SER A 68 -17.07 -11.94 8.65
CA SER A 68 -17.94 -10.86 8.12
C SER A 68 -17.57 -10.42 6.71
N ASP A 69 -16.27 -10.45 6.38
CA ASP A 69 -15.74 -9.97 5.11
C ASP A 69 -15.93 -10.99 3.96
N CYS A 70 -16.28 -12.22 4.32
CA CYS A 70 -16.48 -13.34 3.40
C CYS A 70 -17.91 -13.87 3.41
N HIS A 71 -18.73 -13.53 4.42
CA HIS A 71 -20.11 -14.02 4.51
C HIS A 71 -21.05 -13.21 3.61
N PHE A 72 -21.66 -13.86 2.63
CA PHE A 72 -22.59 -13.23 1.69
C PHE A 72 -24.01 -13.78 1.83
N VAL A 73 -24.86 -13.09 2.60
CA VAL A 73 -26.24 -13.51 2.87
C VAL A 73 -27.11 -13.57 1.61
N GLY A 74 -26.79 -12.75 0.60
CA GLY A 74 -27.61 -12.52 -0.59
C GLY A 74 -28.72 -11.49 -0.32
N ASP A 75 -29.03 -10.65 -1.30
CA ASP A 75 -30.14 -9.68 -1.19
C ASP A 75 -31.47 -10.40 -1.51
N PRO A 76 -32.43 -10.50 -0.58
CA PRO A 76 -33.68 -11.24 -0.78
C PRO A 76 -34.66 -10.61 -1.81
N GLY A 77 -34.22 -9.64 -2.63
CA GLY A 77 -35.13 -8.83 -3.45
C GLY A 77 -34.77 -8.58 -4.91
N VAL A 78 -33.62 -9.03 -5.43
CA VAL A 78 -33.21 -8.67 -6.81
C VAL A 78 -33.59 -9.76 -7.82
N GLU A 79 -34.90 -9.88 -8.09
CA GLU A 79 -35.39 -10.57 -9.28
C GLU A 79 -34.86 -9.82 -10.53
N SER A 80 -33.99 -10.51 -11.28
CA SER A 80 -33.41 -10.03 -12.53
C SER A 80 -34.52 -9.65 -13.52
N SER A 81 -34.66 -8.35 -13.78
CA SER A 81 -35.72 -7.79 -14.61
C SER A 81 -35.48 -8.09 -16.09
N SER A 82 -36.19 -9.08 -16.63
CA SER A 82 -36.36 -9.31 -18.06
C SER A 82 -37.84 -9.11 -18.44
N SER A 83 -38.08 -8.06 -19.25
CA SER A 83 -39.23 -7.77 -20.13
C SER A 83 -40.54 -8.57 -20.02
N GLY A 84 -41.68 -7.88 -19.84
CA GLY A 84 -43.00 -8.39 -20.27
C GLY A 84 -44.21 -7.66 -19.67
N SER A 85 -45.10 -7.17 -20.54
CA SER A 85 -46.32 -6.40 -20.27
C SER A 85 -47.48 -7.18 -19.63
N ASP A 86 -48.44 -6.40 -19.08
CA ASP A 86 -49.87 -6.67 -18.82
C ASP A 86 -50.18 -7.86 -17.86
N ASP A 87 -50.92 -7.73 -16.77
CA ASP A 87 -52.36 -7.49 -16.76
C ASP A 87 -52.88 -7.48 -15.31
N SER A 88 -54.10 -7.00 -15.16
CA SER A 88 -54.84 -6.72 -13.93
C SER A 88 -55.26 -7.98 -13.18
N SER A 89 -55.32 -7.96 -11.84
CA SER A 89 -56.52 -8.35 -11.05
C SER A 89 -56.31 -8.22 -9.54
N SER A 90 -57.24 -7.48 -8.95
CA SER A 90 -57.67 -7.52 -7.55
C SER A 90 -58.18 -8.91 -7.14
N ASP A 91 -57.88 -9.37 -5.91
CA ASP A 91 -58.92 -9.99 -5.07
C ASP A 91 -58.59 -9.93 -3.58
N SER A 92 -59.65 -9.76 -2.80
CA SER A 92 -59.70 -9.68 -1.34
C SER A 92 -60.28 -11.00 -0.82
N GLY A 93 -59.62 -11.67 0.14
CA GLY A 93 -60.14 -12.93 0.66
C GLY A 93 -59.69 -13.19 2.09
N ALA A 94 -60.63 -13.13 3.02
CA ALA A 94 -60.46 -13.32 4.45
C ALA A 94 -60.61 -14.80 4.88
N GLN A 95 -60.23 -15.03 6.14
CA GLN A 95 -60.64 -16.09 7.08
C GLN A 95 -59.80 -17.38 7.16
N GLY A 96 -59.12 -17.50 8.29
CA GLY A 96 -59.51 -18.45 9.35
C GLY A 96 -58.74 -19.77 9.39
N SER A 97 -58.03 -20.01 10.50
CA SER A 97 -58.41 -21.06 11.47
C SER A 97 -57.34 -21.18 12.55
N ASP A 98 -57.81 -21.18 13.80
CA ASP A 98 -57.07 -21.55 14.99
C ASP A 98 -56.50 -22.97 14.90
N THR A 99 -55.27 -23.15 15.40
CA THR A 99 -54.86 -24.39 16.07
C THR A 99 -53.86 -24.05 17.16
N ASN A 100 -54.34 -24.10 18.41
CA ASN A 100 -53.53 -24.28 19.62
C ASN A 100 -52.58 -25.45 19.42
N THR A 101 -51.28 -25.23 19.63
CA THR A 101 -50.39 -26.29 20.10
C THR A 101 -49.48 -25.68 21.15
N ASP A 102 -49.87 -25.89 22.42
CA ASP A 102 -49.00 -25.75 23.57
C ASP A 102 -47.74 -26.58 23.35
N SER A 103 -46.60 -25.91 23.28
CA SER A 103 -45.29 -26.53 23.53
C SER A 103 -44.49 -25.51 24.32
N ALA A 104 -44.63 -25.64 25.64
CA ALA A 104 -43.71 -25.09 26.61
C ALA A 104 -42.30 -25.52 26.20
N THR A 105 -41.52 -24.56 25.72
CA THR A 105 -40.08 -24.69 25.65
C THR A 105 -39.58 -23.72 26.70
N ASP A 106 -38.94 -24.28 27.71
CA ASP A 106 -38.46 -23.59 28.90
C ASP A 106 -37.66 -22.35 28.53
N ASP A 107 -38.24 -21.22 28.90
CA ASP A 107 -37.63 -19.93 29.04
C ASP A 107 -36.56 -20.03 30.13
N MET A 108 -35.31 -20.30 29.74
CA MET A 108 -34.15 -20.13 30.61
C MET A 108 -33.72 -18.66 30.61
N THR A 109 -34.60 -17.75 31.00
CA THR A 109 -34.18 -16.52 31.66
C THR A 109 -33.72 -16.89 33.07
N ALA A 110 -32.55 -17.51 33.19
CA ALA A 110 -31.82 -17.56 34.44
C ALA A 110 -31.24 -16.17 34.68
N THR A 111 -32.04 -15.24 35.19
CA THR A 111 -31.51 -14.14 35.99
C THR A 111 -30.93 -14.79 37.25
N THR A 112 -29.66 -15.15 37.19
CA THR A 112 -28.84 -15.46 38.37
C THR A 112 -28.76 -14.19 39.21
N GLU A 113 -29.76 -13.95 40.08
CA GLU A 113 -29.69 -12.98 41.18
C GLU A 113 -28.73 -13.49 42.30
N GLY A 114 -27.61 -14.09 41.92
CA GLY A 114 -26.51 -14.45 42.80
C GLY A 114 -25.30 -13.58 42.46
N PRO A 115 -24.42 -13.29 43.44
CA PRO A 115 -23.19 -12.55 43.16
C PRO A 115 -22.37 -13.27 42.08
N CYS A 116 -21.80 -12.52 41.14
CA CYS A 116 -20.83 -13.07 40.19
C CYS A 116 -19.62 -13.64 40.96
N MET A 117 -19.04 -14.72 40.43
CA MET A 117 -17.85 -15.37 40.98
C MET A 117 -16.61 -15.16 40.10
N GLY A 118 -16.81 -14.77 38.85
CA GLY A 118 -15.78 -14.38 37.88
C GLY A 118 -16.39 -13.54 36.76
N ASN A 119 -15.54 -13.02 35.87
CA ASN A 119 -15.97 -12.21 34.73
C ASN A 119 -16.85 -13.01 33.76
N GLU A 120 -16.67 -14.33 33.69
CA GLU A 120 -17.50 -15.24 32.91
C GLU A 120 -18.99 -15.27 33.34
N ASP A 121 -19.31 -14.79 34.55
CA ASP A 121 -20.67 -14.67 35.05
C ASP A 121 -21.34 -13.33 34.67
N CYS A 122 -20.62 -12.45 33.97
CA CYS A 122 -21.06 -11.11 33.59
C CYS A 122 -21.24 -10.98 32.06
N PRO A 123 -22.39 -11.44 31.50
CA PRO A 123 -22.61 -11.47 30.04
C PRO A 123 -22.94 -10.11 29.43
N ASP A 124 -23.16 -9.07 30.25
CA ASP A 124 -23.43 -7.72 29.77
C ASP A 124 -22.12 -7.06 29.32
N ALA A 125 -22.04 -6.72 28.05
CA ALA A 125 -20.88 -6.04 27.47
C ALA A 125 -20.60 -4.67 28.10
N ALA A 126 -21.62 -4.00 28.66
CA ALA A 126 -21.44 -2.73 29.37
C ALA A 126 -20.96 -2.90 30.82
N ALA A 127 -21.02 -4.12 31.36
CA ALA A 127 -20.59 -4.45 32.71
C ALA A 127 -19.92 -5.85 32.75
N PRO A 128 -18.81 -6.06 32.02
CA PRO A 128 -18.25 -7.40 31.81
C PRO A 128 -17.37 -7.91 32.96
N LEU A 129 -17.16 -7.09 34.01
CA LEU A 129 -16.20 -7.36 35.07
C LEU A 129 -16.90 -7.66 36.38
N CYS A 130 -16.49 -8.73 37.06
CA CYS A 130 -17.01 -9.07 38.37
C CYS A 130 -16.16 -8.41 39.47
N ASP A 131 -16.76 -7.51 40.24
CA ASP A 131 -16.07 -6.80 41.31
C ASP A 131 -15.91 -7.65 42.60
N ALA A 132 -15.20 -7.12 43.59
CA ALA A 132 -14.97 -7.82 44.86
C ALA A 132 -16.24 -8.01 45.71
N THR A 133 -17.34 -7.33 45.37
CA THR A 133 -18.65 -7.46 46.04
C THR A 133 -19.55 -8.49 45.36
N GLY A 134 -19.15 -9.01 44.18
CA GLY A 134 -19.92 -9.92 43.37
C GLY A 134 -20.95 -9.21 42.49
N GLU A 135 -20.73 -7.93 42.17
CA GLU A 135 -21.53 -7.17 41.20
C GLU A 135 -20.81 -7.09 39.86
N CYS A 136 -21.55 -7.24 38.77
CA CYS A 136 -21.05 -7.00 37.42
C CYS A 136 -21.00 -5.50 37.16
N VAL A 137 -19.81 -4.99 36.83
CA VAL A 137 -19.53 -3.57 36.69
C VAL A 137 -18.72 -3.27 35.42
N SER A 138 -18.70 -2.00 35.01
CA SER A 138 -17.80 -1.52 33.96
C SER A 138 -16.36 -1.41 34.46
N CYS A 139 -15.40 -1.28 33.55
CA CYS A 139 -13.99 -1.21 33.93
C CYS A 139 -13.64 0.03 34.78
N ASP A 140 -14.35 1.14 34.58
CA ASP A 140 -14.19 2.38 35.37
C ASP A 140 -14.52 2.20 36.87
N ALA A 141 -15.32 1.21 37.20
CA ALA A 141 -15.68 0.89 38.58
C ALA A 141 -14.63 0.02 39.30
N MET A 142 -13.66 -0.52 38.55
CA MET A 142 -12.60 -1.35 39.10
C MET A 142 -11.51 -0.51 39.77
N ALA A 143 -10.86 -1.08 40.78
CA ALA A 143 -9.77 -0.39 41.48
C ALA A 143 -8.54 -0.14 40.57
N GLU A 144 -8.31 -1.03 39.62
CA GLU A 144 -7.26 -0.94 38.60
C GLU A 144 -7.90 -1.19 37.23
N PRO A 145 -8.49 -0.15 36.60
CA PRO A 145 -9.32 -0.31 35.39
C PRO A 145 -8.64 -1.05 34.24
N ASP A 146 -7.43 -0.63 33.85
CA ASP A 146 -6.65 -1.27 32.78
C ASP A 146 -6.23 -2.70 33.15
N ALA A 147 -5.83 -2.95 34.40
CA ALA A 147 -5.46 -4.28 34.83
C ALA A 147 -6.67 -5.24 34.82
N ALA A 148 -7.87 -4.73 35.09
CA ALA A 148 -9.11 -5.49 34.98
C ALA A 148 -9.43 -5.83 33.52
N CYS A 149 -9.31 -4.86 32.61
CA CYS A 149 -9.48 -5.10 31.17
C CYS A 149 -8.44 -6.08 30.61
N ALA A 150 -7.15 -5.90 30.91
CA ALA A 150 -6.10 -6.82 30.49
C ALA A 150 -6.28 -8.25 31.05
N GLY A 151 -6.87 -8.37 32.24
CA GLY A 151 -7.23 -9.65 32.84
C GLY A 151 -8.47 -10.31 32.22
N LEU A 152 -9.39 -9.51 31.68
CA LEU A 152 -10.56 -9.96 30.95
C LEU A 152 -10.19 -10.44 29.54
N ASP A 153 -9.47 -9.60 28.79
CA ASP A 153 -9.00 -9.89 27.45
C ASP A 153 -7.66 -9.17 27.20
N PRO A 154 -6.57 -9.92 26.94
CA PRO A 154 -5.26 -9.31 26.68
C PRO A 154 -5.21 -8.48 25.39
N THR A 155 -6.19 -8.61 24.49
CA THR A 155 -6.27 -7.83 23.24
C THR A 155 -6.97 -6.48 23.42
N THR A 156 -7.69 -6.26 24.54
CA THR A 156 -8.34 -4.99 24.89
C THR A 156 -7.93 -4.53 26.30
N PRO A 157 -6.63 -4.26 26.54
CA PRO A 157 -6.12 -4.06 27.89
C PRO A 157 -6.44 -2.70 28.51
N VAL A 158 -6.99 -1.74 27.76
CA VAL A 158 -7.18 -0.36 28.21
C VAL A 158 -8.63 -0.11 28.56
N CYS A 159 -8.90 0.45 29.73
CA CYS A 159 -10.23 0.91 30.09
C CYS A 159 -10.45 2.36 29.64
N ASP A 160 -11.49 2.59 28.84
CA ASP A 160 -11.89 3.92 28.39
C ASP A 160 -13.41 4.08 28.41
N ALA A 161 -13.89 5.08 29.15
CA ALA A 161 -15.31 5.39 29.30
C ALA A 161 -16.18 4.17 29.69
N GLY A 162 -15.63 3.28 30.52
CA GLY A 162 -16.30 2.07 31.00
C GLY A 162 -16.21 0.87 30.06
N GLU A 163 -15.57 1.00 28.90
CA GLU A 163 -15.36 -0.06 27.92
C GLU A 163 -13.89 -0.50 27.90
N CYS A 164 -13.64 -1.80 27.70
CA CYS A 164 -12.30 -2.31 27.42
C CYS A 164 -12.00 -2.16 25.93
N VAL A 165 -10.98 -1.39 25.60
CA VAL A 165 -10.53 -1.07 24.23
C VAL A 165 -9.06 -1.45 24.05
N GLN A 166 -8.59 -1.47 22.80
CA GLN A 166 -7.19 -1.84 22.53
C GLN A 166 -6.22 -0.76 23.00
N CYS A 167 -6.59 0.51 22.82
CA CYS A 167 -5.73 1.64 23.10
C CYS A 167 -6.53 2.94 23.25
N THR A 168 -5.85 3.96 23.79
CA THR A 168 -6.30 5.36 23.79
C THR A 168 -5.09 6.27 23.54
N ASP A 169 -5.31 7.56 23.30
CA ASP A 169 -4.23 8.56 23.18
C ASP A 169 -3.31 8.56 24.42
N ALA A 170 -3.88 8.36 25.61
CA ALA A 170 -3.14 8.31 26.87
C ALA A 170 -2.36 7.00 27.08
N ASN A 171 -2.71 5.93 26.36
CA ASN A 171 -2.12 4.60 26.49
C ASN A 171 -1.80 3.99 25.11
N ALA A 172 -1.24 4.80 24.21
CA ALA A 172 -0.85 4.35 22.87
C ALA A 172 0.21 3.24 22.91
N SER A 173 1.00 3.16 24.00
CA SER A 173 1.96 2.08 24.24
C SER A 173 1.33 0.70 24.48
N ALA A 174 0.00 0.61 24.58
CA ALA A 174 -0.71 -0.67 24.56
C ALA A 174 -0.66 -1.34 23.18
N CYS A 175 -0.46 -0.55 22.12
CA CYS A 175 -0.23 -1.03 20.76
C CYS A 175 1.23 -1.49 20.58
N GLY A 176 1.44 -2.52 19.77
CA GLY A 176 2.74 -3.13 19.54
C GLY A 176 2.75 -4.08 18.34
N ASP A 177 3.87 -4.77 18.15
CA ASP A 177 4.09 -5.74 17.06
C ASP A 177 3.76 -5.16 15.68
N THR A 178 2.80 -5.76 14.96
CA THR A 178 2.37 -5.35 13.61
C THR A 178 1.29 -4.26 13.62
N THR A 179 0.85 -3.83 14.80
CA THR A 179 -0.12 -2.75 14.97
C THR A 179 0.35 -1.76 16.03
N PRO A 180 1.44 -1.01 15.78
CA PRO A 180 2.05 -0.13 16.77
C PRO A 180 1.28 1.18 16.98
N ILE A 181 0.29 1.50 16.13
CA ILE A 181 -0.38 2.81 16.12
C ILE A 181 -1.76 2.70 16.73
N CYS A 182 -2.08 3.58 17.67
CA CYS A 182 -3.45 3.71 18.16
C CYS A 182 -4.27 4.61 17.24
N ASP A 183 -5.26 4.05 16.54
CA ASP A 183 -6.31 4.85 15.92
C ASP A 183 -7.28 5.30 17.02
N VAL A 184 -7.14 6.56 17.43
CA VAL A 184 -7.90 7.14 18.55
C VAL A 184 -9.38 7.33 18.26
N ASP A 185 -9.78 7.39 16.99
CA ASP A 185 -11.17 7.61 16.61
C ASP A 185 -11.98 6.32 16.76
N VAL A 186 -11.38 5.18 16.45
CA VAL A 186 -12.00 3.86 16.59
C VAL A 186 -11.50 3.05 17.80
N ARG A 187 -10.49 3.56 18.53
CA ARG A 187 -9.89 2.95 19.74
C ARG A 187 -9.30 1.56 19.48
N THR A 188 -8.70 1.38 18.30
CA THR A 188 -8.08 0.13 17.85
C THR A 188 -6.62 0.34 17.44
N CYS A 189 -5.79 -0.66 17.68
CA CYS A 189 -4.43 -0.69 17.17
C CYS A 189 -4.42 -1.02 15.68
N VAL A 190 -3.70 -0.23 14.90
CA VAL A 190 -3.54 -0.37 13.45
C VAL A 190 -2.05 -0.39 13.08
N GLY A 191 -1.74 -0.93 11.90
CA GLY A 191 -0.39 -0.89 11.35
C GLY A 191 0.05 0.54 11.06
N CYS A 192 1.36 0.80 11.13
CA CYS A 192 1.90 2.04 10.59
C CYS A 192 1.75 2.08 9.06
N SER A 193 1.58 3.28 8.54
CA SER A 193 1.39 3.59 7.11
C SER A 193 2.32 4.72 6.63
N SER A 194 3.09 5.30 7.55
CA SER A 194 4.04 6.39 7.28
C SER A 194 5.17 6.33 8.30
N HIS A 195 6.35 6.82 7.91
CA HIS A 195 7.53 6.75 8.78
C HIS A 195 7.40 7.64 10.02
N GLU A 196 6.64 8.74 9.95
CA GLU A 196 6.38 9.66 11.07
C GLU A 196 5.60 9.00 12.22
N GLN A 197 4.88 7.91 11.93
CA GLN A 197 4.19 7.10 12.95
C GLN A 197 5.15 6.24 13.78
N CYS A 198 6.42 6.12 13.35
CA CYS A 198 7.48 5.39 14.05
C CYS A 198 8.61 6.36 14.46
N PRO A 199 8.41 7.24 15.47
CA PRO A 199 9.33 8.36 15.76
C PRO A 199 10.73 7.92 16.22
N GLU A 200 10.89 6.68 16.67
CA GLU A 200 12.18 6.12 17.07
C GLU A 200 12.87 5.34 15.92
N SER A 201 12.20 5.13 14.79
CA SER A 201 12.72 4.39 13.63
C SER A 201 11.99 4.80 12.34
N ALA A 202 11.48 3.85 11.57
CA ALA A 202 10.67 4.05 10.38
C ALA A 202 9.65 2.93 10.24
N CYS A 203 8.61 3.16 9.45
CA CYS A 203 7.56 2.17 9.20
C CYS A 203 8.00 1.12 8.18
N HIS A 204 7.76 -0.16 8.50
CA HIS A 204 7.77 -1.27 7.57
C HIS A 204 6.39 -1.40 6.93
N GLU A 205 6.10 -0.58 5.92
CA GLU A 205 4.73 -0.42 5.42
C GLU A 205 4.07 -1.71 4.93
N ALA A 206 4.86 -2.65 4.39
CA ALA A 206 4.32 -3.94 3.96
C ALA A 206 3.80 -4.82 5.12
N GLU A 207 4.31 -4.61 6.34
CA GLU A 207 3.95 -5.39 7.54
C GLU A 207 3.13 -4.58 8.55
N GLY A 208 3.11 -3.25 8.41
CA GLY A 208 2.50 -2.33 9.37
C GLY A 208 3.26 -2.21 10.70
N SER A 209 4.48 -2.74 10.80
CA SER A 209 5.31 -2.69 12.01
C SER A 209 6.35 -1.55 11.96
N CYS A 210 6.83 -1.08 13.11
CA CYS A 210 7.99 -0.19 13.14
C CYS A 210 9.30 -0.99 13.08
N LEU A 211 10.28 -0.49 12.32
CA LEU A 211 11.62 -1.09 12.25
C LEU A 211 12.33 -1.04 13.63
N PRO A 212 13.34 -1.89 13.87
CA PRO A 212 14.01 -1.97 15.17
C PRO A 212 14.64 -0.65 15.61
N THR A 213 14.38 -0.25 16.86
CA THR A 213 14.87 1.00 17.44
C THR A 213 16.33 0.92 17.91
N ASP A 214 16.90 -0.28 17.98
CA ASP A 214 18.32 -0.52 18.26
C ASP A 214 19.20 -0.58 16.99
N ALA A 215 18.57 -0.51 15.81
CA ALA A 215 19.21 -0.51 14.51
C ALA A 215 18.92 0.79 13.73
N VAL A 216 19.21 1.92 14.37
CA VAL A 216 18.99 3.27 13.81
C VAL A 216 20.31 4.03 13.81
N TRP A 217 20.66 4.59 12.65
CA TRP A 217 21.88 5.36 12.48
C TRP A 217 21.62 6.66 11.75
N VAL A 218 22.22 7.73 12.24
CA VAL A 218 22.15 9.04 11.61
C VAL A 218 23.39 9.27 10.77
N VAL A 219 23.20 9.78 9.56
CA VAL A 219 24.24 10.09 8.59
C VAL A 219 24.28 11.59 8.36
N ASP A 220 25.47 12.18 8.51
CA ASP A 220 25.73 13.59 8.23
C ASP A 220 27.10 13.72 7.56
N ARG A 221 27.10 14.08 6.28
CA ARG A 221 28.33 14.26 5.50
C ARG A 221 29.27 15.30 6.10
N ASP A 222 28.74 16.36 6.69
CA ASP A 222 29.55 17.44 7.28
C ASP A 222 30.11 17.04 8.66
N GLY A 223 29.75 15.84 9.14
CA GLY A 223 30.11 15.29 10.44
C GLY A 223 29.13 15.74 11.54
N GLY A 224 29.14 15.05 12.68
CA GLY A 224 28.20 15.33 13.78
C GLY A 224 27.02 14.35 13.87
N ALA A 225 27.11 13.23 13.16
CA ALA A 225 26.24 12.08 13.29
C ALA A 225 27.08 10.80 13.50
N ASP A 226 26.44 9.63 13.44
CA ASP A 226 27.09 8.33 13.64
C ASP A 226 28.06 8.01 12.50
N PHE A 227 27.66 8.35 11.27
CA PHE A 227 28.43 8.12 10.06
C PHE A 227 28.44 9.34 9.14
N THR A 228 29.37 9.32 8.18
CA THR A 228 29.50 10.40 7.17
C THR A 228 29.04 9.97 5.78
N SER A 229 28.64 8.70 5.62
CA SER A 229 28.09 8.14 4.38
C SER A 229 26.97 7.15 4.68
N VAL A 230 26.05 7.02 3.73
CA VAL A 230 24.92 6.09 3.79
C VAL A 230 25.42 4.65 3.73
N GLY A 231 26.44 4.37 2.93
CA GLY A 231 27.05 3.04 2.82
C GLY A 231 27.73 2.55 4.12
N GLU A 232 28.32 3.45 4.90
CA GLU A 232 28.90 3.10 6.22
C GLU A 232 27.81 2.70 7.22
N ALA A 233 26.71 3.45 7.27
CA ALA A 233 25.55 3.14 8.10
C ALA A 233 24.89 1.83 7.67
N LEU A 234 24.69 1.64 6.36
CA LEU A 234 24.15 0.41 5.80
C LEU A 234 25.00 -0.82 6.16
N GLY A 235 26.32 -0.66 6.25
CA GLY A 235 27.24 -1.72 6.68
C GLY A 235 27.02 -2.21 8.12
N GLN A 236 26.25 -1.49 8.94
CA GLN A 236 25.85 -1.94 10.27
C GLN A 236 24.63 -2.87 10.25
N ILE A 237 23.84 -2.86 9.17
CA ILE A 237 22.68 -3.73 9.01
C ILE A 237 23.16 -5.10 8.52
N PRO A 238 23.00 -6.18 9.30
CA PRO A 238 23.42 -7.51 8.88
C PRO A 238 22.60 -7.98 7.67
N ALA A 239 23.12 -8.95 6.92
CA ALA A 239 22.34 -9.65 5.90
C ALA A 239 21.07 -10.24 6.53
N ASP A 240 19.95 -10.20 5.81
CA ASP A 240 18.61 -10.54 6.28
C ASP A 240 18.14 -9.75 7.52
N GLY A 241 18.85 -8.68 7.88
CA GLY A 241 18.53 -7.79 8.98
C GLY A 241 17.70 -6.59 8.54
N SER A 242 17.19 -5.86 9.53
CA SER A 242 16.41 -4.64 9.32
C SER A 242 16.98 -3.45 10.08
N GLY A 243 16.79 -2.24 9.55
CA GLY A 243 17.26 -1.02 10.21
C GLY A 243 16.87 0.28 9.49
N THR A 244 17.05 1.40 10.19
CA THR A 244 16.73 2.76 9.70
C THR A 244 18.00 3.59 9.58
N ILE A 245 18.13 4.29 8.46
CA ILE A 245 19.20 5.25 8.19
C ILE A 245 18.55 6.63 8.01
N ILE A 246 18.83 7.54 8.94
CA ILE A 246 18.34 8.92 8.89
C ILE A 246 19.41 9.79 8.24
N VAL A 247 19.10 10.40 7.09
CA VAL A 247 20.04 11.19 6.30
C VAL A 247 19.81 12.68 6.55
N ARG A 248 20.81 13.37 7.09
CA ARG A 248 20.76 14.82 7.27
C ARG A 248 21.07 15.56 5.99
N ASN A 249 20.49 16.74 5.85
CA ASN A 249 20.89 17.69 4.83
C ASN A 249 22.37 18.07 4.99
N SER A 250 23.06 18.26 3.86
CA SER A 250 24.44 18.74 3.83
C SER A 250 24.62 19.77 2.72
N ALA A 251 25.55 20.70 2.90
CA ALA A 251 25.91 21.66 1.87
C ALA A 251 26.45 20.99 0.58
N MET A 252 26.95 19.75 0.69
CA MET A 252 27.45 18.95 -0.42
C MET A 252 26.65 17.66 -0.60
N ALA A 253 26.51 17.20 -1.84
CA ALA A 253 25.86 15.92 -2.13
C ALA A 253 26.66 14.75 -1.56
N TYR A 254 26.02 13.77 -0.95
CA TYR A 254 26.59 12.45 -0.65
C TYR A 254 27.09 11.80 -1.94
N SER A 255 28.40 11.57 -2.04
CA SER A 255 29.07 11.19 -3.29
C SER A 255 29.44 9.71 -3.26
N GLU A 256 28.43 8.86 -3.20
CA GLU A 256 28.57 7.42 -3.03
C GLU A 256 27.54 6.65 -3.85
N ASN A 257 27.92 5.45 -4.26
CA ASN A 257 26.98 4.45 -4.76
C ASN A 257 26.52 3.61 -3.56
N VAL A 258 25.21 3.56 -3.33
CA VAL A 258 24.60 2.79 -2.25
C VAL A 258 24.10 1.47 -2.84
N VAL A 259 24.51 0.34 -2.26
CA VAL A 259 24.11 -0.99 -2.71
C VAL A 259 23.41 -1.71 -1.57
N VAL A 260 22.09 -1.86 -1.68
CA VAL A 260 21.28 -2.65 -0.76
C VAL A 260 21.06 -4.03 -1.37
N GLY A 261 21.38 -5.06 -0.59
CA GLY A 261 21.09 -6.43 -1.00
C GLY A 261 21.15 -7.40 0.17
N GLU A 262 21.25 -8.69 -0.16
CA GLU A 262 21.36 -9.77 0.84
C GLU A 262 20.12 -9.84 1.76
N GLY A 263 18.91 -9.72 1.19
CA GLY A 263 17.65 -9.86 1.93
C GLY A 263 17.39 -8.78 2.98
N ARG A 264 18.18 -7.70 3.01
CA ARG A 264 18.01 -6.61 3.99
C ARG A 264 16.68 -5.89 3.83
N VAL A 265 16.14 -5.40 4.95
CA VAL A 265 15.04 -4.44 5.00
C VAL A 265 15.56 -3.10 5.51
N VAL A 266 15.58 -2.07 4.67
CA VAL A 266 16.24 -0.80 5.03
C VAL A 266 15.33 0.37 4.73
N ALA A 267 15.09 1.21 5.74
CA ALA A 267 14.56 2.55 5.52
C ALA A 267 15.71 3.57 5.42
N VAL A 268 15.73 4.35 4.34
CA VAL A 268 16.66 5.48 4.14
C VAL A 268 15.80 6.73 4.01
N ILE A 269 15.72 7.49 5.10
CA ILE A 269 14.77 8.59 5.24
C ILE A 269 15.50 9.91 5.48
N ALA A 270 15.00 11.01 4.93
CA ALA A 270 15.51 12.33 5.27
C ALA A 270 15.14 12.73 6.70
N GLU A 271 16.07 13.40 7.41
CA GLU A 271 15.74 14.00 8.73
C GLU A 271 14.71 15.13 8.59
N THR A 272 14.75 15.86 7.47
CA THR A 272 13.83 16.95 7.16
C THR A 272 13.48 16.93 5.68
N ILE A 273 12.20 17.10 5.36
CA ILE A 273 11.70 17.14 3.99
C ILE A 273 11.26 18.58 3.69
N SER A 274 11.95 19.21 2.74
CA SER A 274 11.56 20.45 2.07
C SER A 274 12.42 20.64 0.83
N GLU A 275 11.98 21.44 -0.13
CA GLU A 275 12.78 21.79 -1.32
C GLU A 275 14.21 22.27 -0.95
N ALA A 276 14.34 23.06 0.11
CA ALA A 276 15.61 23.68 0.50
C ALA A 276 16.52 22.77 1.34
N THR A 277 15.98 21.72 1.95
CA THR A 277 16.69 20.91 2.95
C THR A 277 16.78 19.43 2.61
N ARG A 278 16.37 19.04 1.42
CA ARG A 278 16.43 17.65 0.97
C ARG A 278 17.88 17.15 0.87
N PRO A 279 18.25 16.04 1.53
CA PRO A 279 19.56 15.44 1.34
C PRO A 279 19.72 14.90 -0.08
N ARG A 280 20.85 15.20 -0.70
CA ARG A 280 21.15 14.81 -2.08
C ARG A 280 22.24 13.76 -2.15
N LEU A 281 21.96 12.63 -2.81
CA LEU A 281 22.98 11.68 -3.25
C LEU A 281 23.26 11.92 -4.74
N SER A 282 24.54 11.88 -5.11
CA SER A 282 24.98 12.16 -6.47
C SER A 282 26.33 11.53 -6.74
N ILE A 283 26.44 10.79 -7.85
CA ILE A 283 27.71 10.25 -8.33
C ILE A 283 27.93 10.60 -9.79
N ASN A 284 29.13 10.34 -10.29
CA ASN A 284 29.42 10.39 -11.72
C ASN A 284 30.05 9.06 -12.12
N SER A 285 29.21 8.04 -12.30
CA SER A 285 29.68 6.68 -12.58
C SER A 285 28.66 5.89 -13.39
N ALA A 286 29.10 4.84 -14.08
CA ALA A 286 28.17 3.97 -14.81
C ALA A 286 27.24 3.15 -13.89
N ALA A 287 27.58 3.01 -12.60
CA ALA A 287 26.69 2.42 -11.62
C ALA A 287 25.53 3.39 -11.30
N PRO A 288 24.35 2.90 -10.89
CA PRO A 288 23.26 3.74 -10.40
C PRO A 288 23.66 4.45 -9.09
N ILE A 289 22.93 5.48 -8.67
CA ILE A 289 23.16 6.09 -7.33
C ILE A 289 22.77 5.09 -6.24
N LEU A 290 21.59 4.48 -6.38
CA LEU A 290 21.09 3.41 -5.51
C LEU A 290 20.88 2.13 -6.32
N GLN A 291 21.51 1.03 -5.88
CA GLN A 291 21.28 -0.31 -6.42
C GLN A 291 20.57 -1.17 -5.37
N VAL A 292 19.48 -1.82 -5.75
CA VAL A 292 18.72 -2.74 -4.89
C VAL A 292 18.65 -4.12 -5.53
N SER A 293 19.04 -5.15 -4.79
CA SER A 293 19.10 -6.52 -5.33
C SER A 293 18.94 -7.59 -4.25
N GLY A 294 18.86 -8.86 -4.65
CA GLY A 294 18.95 -9.98 -3.70
C GLY A 294 17.79 -10.04 -2.72
N ALA A 295 16.56 -9.82 -3.19
CA ALA A 295 15.33 -9.85 -2.40
C ALA A 295 15.32 -8.86 -1.22
N ALA A 296 16.02 -7.74 -1.36
CA ALA A 296 15.94 -6.66 -0.38
C ALA A 296 14.60 -5.93 -0.44
N VAL A 297 14.22 -5.29 0.67
CA VAL A 297 13.12 -4.34 0.75
C VAL A 297 13.68 -2.98 1.16
N VAL A 298 13.44 -1.95 0.35
CA VAL A 298 13.95 -0.60 0.61
C VAL A 298 12.80 0.38 0.72
N TYR A 299 12.78 1.17 1.79
CA TYR A 299 11.94 2.36 1.91
C TYR A 299 12.82 3.58 1.73
N LEU A 300 12.54 4.41 0.73
CA LEU A 300 13.31 5.61 0.41
C LEU A 300 12.37 6.81 0.51
N ASP A 301 12.66 7.73 1.43
CA ASP A 301 11.76 8.85 1.71
C ASP A 301 12.49 10.18 1.83
N GLY A 302 12.02 11.19 1.09
CA GLY A 302 12.55 12.55 1.20
C GLY A 302 13.96 12.73 0.62
N ILE A 303 14.43 11.85 -0.28
CA ILE A 303 15.80 11.89 -0.80
C ILE A 303 15.84 12.42 -2.25
N GLU A 304 16.86 13.23 -2.58
CA GLU A 304 17.19 13.61 -3.97
C GLU A 304 18.31 12.69 -4.52
N LEU A 305 18.01 11.89 -5.54
CA LEU A 305 18.99 11.09 -6.29
C LEU A 305 19.21 11.74 -7.66
N ARG A 306 20.29 12.53 -7.78
CA ARG A 306 20.47 13.41 -8.95
C ARG A 306 21.87 13.43 -9.53
N GLY A 307 21.91 13.70 -10.83
CA GLY A 307 23.12 14.16 -11.51
C GLY A 307 24.08 13.03 -11.86
N ASN A 308 23.59 11.79 -11.91
CA ASN A 308 24.39 10.68 -12.39
C ASN A 308 24.60 10.76 -13.90
N THR A 309 25.72 11.32 -14.32
CA THR A 309 25.96 11.59 -15.75
C THR A 309 26.27 10.34 -16.58
N LEU A 310 26.37 9.16 -15.98
CA LEU A 310 26.71 7.92 -16.68
C LEU A 310 25.78 6.73 -16.35
N GLY A 311 24.98 6.83 -15.29
CA GLY A 311 24.08 5.76 -14.81
C GLY A 311 22.68 6.28 -14.46
N ALA A 312 21.86 5.40 -13.89
CA ALA A 312 20.51 5.73 -13.43
C ALA A 312 20.52 6.37 -12.02
N GLY A 313 19.38 6.91 -11.60
CA GLY A 313 19.16 7.26 -10.18
C GLY A 313 19.07 5.98 -9.34
N VAL A 314 18.07 5.15 -9.65
CA VAL A 314 17.82 3.86 -9.01
C VAL A 314 17.91 2.72 -10.04
N GLU A 315 18.52 1.61 -9.65
CA GLU A 315 18.40 0.33 -10.35
C GLU A 315 17.97 -0.75 -9.36
N ILE A 316 16.94 -1.52 -9.71
CA ILE A 316 16.41 -2.60 -8.86
C ILE A 316 16.25 -3.89 -9.66
N ASP A 317 16.59 -5.04 -9.08
CA ASP A 317 16.40 -6.37 -9.68
C ASP A 317 15.96 -7.40 -8.62
N GLY A 318 14.81 -8.05 -8.85
CA GLY A 318 14.27 -9.09 -7.97
C GLY A 318 14.08 -8.67 -6.52
N SER A 319 13.67 -7.43 -6.27
CA SER A 319 13.57 -6.80 -4.94
C SER A 319 12.37 -5.84 -4.88
N THR A 320 12.01 -5.36 -3.69
CA THR A 320 10.92 -4.38 -3.50
C THR A 320 11.48 -3.02 -3.07
N ILE A 321 10.97 -1.93 -3.66
CA ILE A 321 11.28 -0.56 -3.23
C ILE A 321 10.02 0.30 -3.14
N TYR A 322 9.89 1.00 -2.02
CA TYR A 322 8.97 2.09 -1.78
C TYR A 322 9.75 3.39 -1.92
N VAL A 323 9.31 4.26 -2.83
CA VAL A 323 9.94 5.55 -3.12
C VAL A 323 8.91 6.63 -2.86
N ASP A 324 9.12 7.35 -1.77
CA ASP A 324 8.17 8.33 -1.25
C ASP A 324 8.79 9.70 -1.21
N ARG A 325 8.06 10.71 -1.70
CA ARG A 325 8.49 12.10 -1.63
C ARG A 325 9.95 12.24 -2.08
N CYS A 326 10.33 11.66 -3.21
CA CYS A 326 11.72 11.63 -3.70
C CYS A 326 11.87 12.34 -5.04
N GLU A 327 13.11 12.74 -5.35
CA GLU A 327 13.46 13.33 -6.64
C GLU A 327 14.52 12.46 -7.34
N LEU A 328 14.12 11.78 -8.42
CA LEU A 328 14.96 10.87 -9.22
C LEU A 328 15.31 11.51 -10.56
N VAL A 329 15.99 12.65 -10.53
CA VAL A 329 16.05 13.58 -11.67
C VAL A 329 17.47 13.78 -12.24
N ALA A 330 17.54 14.16 -13.51
CA ALA A 330 18.78 14.47 -14.23
C ALA A 330 19.86 13.36 -14.15
N ASN A 331 19.42 12.11 -14.29
CA ASN A 331 20.28 10.93 -14.36
C ASN A 331 20.32 10.40 -15.81
N ASN A 332 21.51 10.09 -16.33
CA ASN A 332 21.72 9.86 -17.76
C ASN A 332 21.13 8.55 -18.28
N GLN A 333 20.76 7.61 -17.39
CA GLN A 333 20.04 6.37 -17.75
C GLN A 333 18.61 6.35 -17.19
N GLY A 334 18.07 7.50 -16.76
CA GLY A 334 16.70 7.62 -16.24
C GLY A 334 16.68 7.71 -14.72
N GLY A 335 15.51 8.06 -14.19
CA GLY A 335 15.29 8.14 -12.75
C GLY A 335 15.33 6.76 -12.09
N LEU A 336 14.62 5.79 -12.69
CA LEU A 336 14.50 4.43 -12.15
C LEU A 336 14.52 3.38 -13.27
N VAL A 337 15.29 2.31 -13.05
CA VAL A 337 15.32 1.12 -13.90
C VAL A 337 14.98 -0.12 -13.07
N ALA A 338 13.86 -0.77 -13.40
CA ALA A 338 13.37 -1.97 -12.73
C ALA A 338 13.54 -3.22 -13.61
N GLY A 339 14.30 -4.18 -13.07
CA GLY A 339 14.56 -5.50 -13.63
C GLY A 339 13.51 -6.53 -13.25
N MET A 340 13.81 -7.80 -13.56
CA MET A 340 12.85 -8.88 -13.48
C MET A 340 12.43 -9.18 -12.05
N GLY A 341 11.12 -9.34 -11.83
CA GLY A 341 10.58 -9.70 -10.51
C GLY A 341 10.72 -8.60 -9.47
N SER A 342 10.98 -7.36 -9.91
CA SER A 342 11.00 -6.21 -9.01
C SER A 342 9.59 -5.69 -8.75
N GLU A 343 9.39 -5.13 -7.57
CA GLU A 343 8.17 -4.43 -7.18
C GLU A 343 8.54 -2.99 -6.80
N VAL A 344 7.89 -2.02 -7.43
CA VAL A 344 8.20 -0.60 -7.30
C VAL A 344 6.92 0.15 -6.94
N ILE A 345 6.94 0.83 -5.81
CA ILE A 345 5.85 1.71 -5.36
C ILE A 345 6.41 3.14 -5.34
N MET A 346 5.81 4.06 -6.10
CA MET A 346 6.25 5.46 -6.18
C MET A 346 5.11 6.38 -5.75
N ARG A 347 5.29 7.15 -4.66
CA ARG A 347 4.30 8.12 -4.17
C ARG A 347 4.92 9.50 -4.01
N ASN A 348 4.30 10.54 -4.58
CA ASN A 348 4.85 11.89 -4.53
C ASN A 348 6.29 11.99 -5.08
N VAL A 349 6.57 11.29 -6.18
CA VAL A 349 7.92 11.23 -6.77
C VAL A 349 8.02 12.08 -8.02
N THR A 350 9.11 12.81 -8.18
CA THR A 350 9.51 13.32 -9.49
C THR A 350 10.59 12.43 -10.08
N ALA A 351 10.48 12.06 -11.36
CA ALA A 351 11.49 11.25 -12.03
C ALA A 351 11.73 11.71 -13.47
N GLY A 352 13.00 11.67 -13.88
CA GLY A 352 13.43 11.97 -15.25
C GLY A 352 14.04 13.37 -15.42
N GLY A 353 13.52 14.15 -16.36
CA GLY A 353 14.05 15.45 -16.82
C GLY A 353 14.43 15.44 -18.30
N ASP A 354 15.10 16.51 -18.75
CA ASP A 354 15.54 16.71 -20.14
C ASP A 354 16.74 15.82 -20.53
N ILE A 355 16.51 14.51 -20.56
CA ILE A 355 17.47 13.49 -20.96
C ILE A 355 17.02 12.83 -22.26
N ASN A 356 17.89 12.87 -23.27
CA ASN A 356 17.56 12.41 -24.62
C ASN A 356 17.59 10.89 -24.75
N ASN A 357 16.56 10.32 -25.39
CA ASN A 357 16.43 8.89 -25.73
C ASN A 357 16.46 7.96 -24.51
N VAL A 358 15.97 8.44 -23.37
CA VAL A 358 15.99 7.71 -22.10
C VAL A 358 14.63 7.87 -21.44
N PRO A 359 13.95 6.77 -21.07
CA PRO A 359 12.73 6.85 -20.29
C PRO A 359 12.98 7.43 -18.90
N ALA A 360 12.02 8.16 -18.33
CA ALA A 360 12.13 8.60 -16.94
C ALA A 360 12.09 7.39 -15.98
N VAL A 361 11.19 6.43 -16.26
CA VAL A 361 11.11 5.13 -15.59
C VAL A 361 11.07 4.01 -16.64
N GLN A 362 11.92 3.00 -16.45
CA GLN A 362 11.97 1.80 -17.29
C GLN A 362 11.70 0.56 -16.45
N ALA A 363 10.81 -0.32 -16.92
CA ALA A 363 10.44 -1.57 -16.24
C ALA A 363 10.50 -2.79 -17.18
N SER A 364 11.09 -3.89 -16.72
CA SER A 364 11.18 -5.13 -17.49
C SER A 364 10.72 -6.32 -16.66
N ASN A 365 9.49 -6.80 -16.91
CA ASN A 365 8.87 -7.87 -16.12
C ASN A 365 8.85 -7.53 -14.62
N ALA A 366 8.48 -6.29 -14.30
CA ALA A 366 8.36 -5.74 -12.96
C ALA A 366 6.92 -5.27 -12.71
N THR A 367 6.54 -5.18 -11.44
CA THR A 367 5.31 -4.51 -11.00
C THR A 367 5.64 -3.08 -10.63
N VAL A 368 4.92 -2.11 -11.19
CA VAL A 368 5.11 -0.69 -10.90
C VAL A 368 3.78 -0.05 -10.55
N ASP A 369 3.69 0.54 -9.36
CA ASP A 369 2.59 1.38 -8.91
C ASP A 369 3.09 2.83 -8.77
N VAL A 370 2.37 3.76 -9.37
CA VAL A 370 2.71 5.19 -9.43
C VAL A 370 1.51 6.00 -8.98
N LEU A 371 1.66 6.70 -7.86
CA LEU A 371 0.62 7.52 -7.26
C LEU A 371 1.12 8.94 -7.02
N TYR A 372 0.33 9.96 -7.40
CA TYR A 372 0.68 11.37 -7.23
C TYR A 372 2.12 11.66 -7.65
N SER A 373 2.56 11.23 -8.82
CA SER A 373 3.98 11.37 -9.23
C SER A 373 4.09 12.09 -10.57
N THR A 374 5.21 12.77 -10.77
CA THR A 374 5.51 13.50 -12.01
C THR A 374 6.66 12.79 -12.73
N LEU A 375 6.31 12.08 -13.80
CA LEU A 375 7.25 11.38 -14.67
C LEU A 375 7.41 12.20 -15.95
N ALA A 376 8.60 12.75 -16.18
CA ALA A 376 8.85 13.62 -17.31
C ALA A 376 10.15 13.24 -18.04
N ALA A 377 10.12 13.11 -19.37
CA ALA A 377 11.28 12.66 -20.14
C ALA A 377 11.65 13.64 -21.28
N GLY A 378 12.93 13.68 -21.65
CA GLY A 378 13.46 14.62 -22.66
C GLY A 378 13.03 14.28 -24.09
N PHE A 379 13.89 14.57 -25.08
CA PHE A 379 13.57 14.37 -26.50
C PHE A 379 14.02 13.00 -27.06
N GLY A 380 13.61 12.73 -28.29
CA GLY A 380 14.04 11.57 -29.06
C GLY A 380 13.20 10.34 -28.74
N ALA A 381 13.82 9.17 -28.61
CA ALA A 381 13.12 7.94 -28.22
C ALA A 381 12.97 7.84 -26.69
N SER A 382 12.38 8.86 -26.08
CA SER A 382 12.13 9.01 -24.64
C SER A 382 10.65 8.88 -24.32
N SER A 383 10.32 8.40 -23.12
CA SER A 383 8.96 8.30 -22.62
C SER A 383 8.96 8.52 -21.10
N ALA A 384 7.86 9.00 -20.54
CA ALA A 384 7.69 9.09 -19.10
C ALA A 384 7.82 7.69 -18.47
N LEU A 385 7.20 6.69 -19.11
CA LEU A 385 7.20 5.31 -18.65
C LEU A 385 7.39 4.34 -19.82
N SER A 386 8.28 3.35 -19.67
CA SER A 386 8.55 2.33 -20.70
C SER A 386 8.60 0.94 -20.10
N CYS A 387 7.88 -0.03 -20.69
CA CYS A 387 7.78 -1.37 -20.13
C CYS A 387 7.90 -2.50 -21.15
N SER A 388 8.58 -3.59 -20.77
CA SER A 388 8.66 -4.83 -21.53
C SER A 388 8.13 -6.04 -20.75
N GLY A 389 6.85 -5.98 -20.35
CA GLY A 389 6.16 -6.98 -19.53
C GLY A 389 5.96 -6.51 -18.09
N GLY A 390 5.31 -7.34 -17.26
CA GLY A 390 4.91 -6.98 -15.91
C GLY A 390 3.54 -6.30 -15.85
N SER A 391 3.25 -5.63 -14.74
CA SER A 391 2.02 -4.86 -14.53
C SER A 391 2.34 -3.43 -14.12
N VAL A 392 1.53 -2.49 -14.60
CA VAL A 392 1.67 -1.06 -14.31
C VAL A 392 0.33 -0.50 -13.93
N GLU A 393 0.29 0.18 -12.80
CA GLU A 393 -0.81 1.01 -12.36
C GLU A 393 -0.31 2.44 -12.14
N VAL A 394 -1.07 3.42 -12.63
CA VAL A 394 -0.78 4.84 -12.46
C VAL A 394 -2.05 5.57 -12.06
N ARG A 395 -1.98 6.33 -10.97
CA ARG A 395 -3.09 7.15 -10.49
C ARG A 395 -2.63 8.55 -10.10
N ASN A 396 -3.48 9.56 -10.33
CA ASN A 396 -3.26 10.94 -9.88
C ASN A 396 -1.92 11.55 -10.33
N SER A 397 -1.37 11.13 -11.46
CA SER A 397 0.02 11.41 -11.84
C SER A 397 0.13 12.23 -13.13
N ILE A 398 1.28 12.85 -13.36
CA ILE A 398 1.64 13.53 -14.61
C ILE A 398 2.64 12.66 -15.37
N MET A 399 2.35 12.37 -16.64
CA MET A 399 3.26 11.65 -17.54
C MET A 399 3.44 12.44 -18.82
N VAL A 400 4.65 12.94 -19.05
CA VAL A 400 4.95 13.79 -20.21
C VAL A 400 6.35 13.50 -20.77
N SER A 401 6.57 13.81 -22.04
CA SER A 401 7.80 13.61 -22.78
C SER A 401 7.99 14.73 -23.80
N GLU A 402 9.22 15.14 -24.11
CA GLU A 402 9.46 16.01 -25.28
C GLU A 402 9.55 15.22 -26.60
N SER A 403 9.22 13.92 -26.55
CA SER A 403 9.15 13.04 -27.71
C SER A 403 7.87 13.23 -28.53
N ALA A 404 7.92 12.78 -29.79
CA ALA A 404 6.71 12.58 -30.59
C ALA A 404 6.10 11.19 -30.41
N ASP A 405 6.84 10.26 -29.78
CA ASP A 405 6.34 8.95 -29.39
C ASP A 405 5.45 9.08 -28.14
N ALA A 406 4.64 8.05 -27.88
CA ALA A 406 3.79 8.04 -26.70
C ALA A 406 4.63 8.10 -25.40
N GLU A 407 4.17 8.94 -24.49
CA GLU A 407 4.71 9.17 -23.15
C GLU A 407 4.60 7.92 -22.25
N ILE A 408 3.63 7.04 -22.53
CA ILE A 408 3.48 5.74 -21.88
C ILE A 408 3.67 4.63 -22.92
N GLN A 409 4.72 3.84 -22.73
CA GLN A 409 5.06 2.70 -23.58
C GLN A 409 4.96 1.38 -22.80
N CYS A 410 3.82 1.18 -22.14
CA CYS A 410 3.56 0.04 -21.27
C CYS A 410 2.24 -0.63 -21.67
N PRO A 411 2.30 -1.71 -22.46
CA PRO A 411 1.10 -2.42 -22.89
C PRO A 411 0.29 -2.92 -21.70
N GLY A 412 -0.98 -2.51 -21.62
CA GLY A 412 -1.88 -2.92 -20.54
C GLY A 412 -1.73 -2.14 -19.23
N ALA A 413 -0.99 -1.03 -19.23
CA ALA A 413 -0.99 -0.11 -18.09
C ALA A 413 -2.41 0.37 -17.76
N LEU A 414 -2.76 0.33 -16.49
CA LEU A 414 -3.99 0.89 -15.95
C LEU A 414 -3.69 2.31 -15.49
N VAL A 415 -4.37 3.30 -16.07
CA VAL A 415 -4.11 4.71 -15.78
C VAL A 415 -5.43 5.37 -15.40
N THR A 416 -5.49 6.05 -14.26
CA THR A 416 -6.68 6.76 -13.80
C THR A 416 -6.35 8.13 -13.23
N TYR A 417 -7.26 9.09 -13.38
CA TYR A 417 -7.17 10.45 -12.84
C TYR A 417 -5.80 11.13 -13.07
N SER A 418 -5.19 10.86 -14.22
CA SER A 418 -3.82 11.28 -14.54
C SER A 418 -3.78 12.20 -15.76
N ALA A 419 -2.78 13.07 -15.79
CA ALA A 419 -2.54 13.97 -16.91
C ALA A 419 -1.45 13.40 -17.84
N ALA A 420 -1.70 13.47 -19.14
CA ALA A 420 -0.71 13.09 -20.14
C ALA A 420 -0.88 13.87 -21.44
N GLU A 421 0.10 13.81 -22.33
CA GLU A 421 0.07 14.60 -23.56
C GLU A 421 -1.04 14.18 -24.52
N SER A 422 -1.32 12.89 -24.54
CA SER A 422 -2.30 12.27 -25.42
C SER A 422 -3.46 11.64 -24.63
N ALA A 423 -4.54 11.31 -25.32
CA ALA A 423 -5.67 10.65 -24.67
C ALA A 423 -5.29 9.22 -24.29
N ILE A 424 -5.32 8.93 -22.99
CA ILE A 424 -5.10 7.59 -22.43
C ILE A 424 -6.44 6.99 -21.99
N ALA A 425 -6.60 5.68 -22.19
CA ALA A 425 -7.77 4.96 -21.69
C ALA A 425 -7.79 4.89 -20.15
N GLY A 426 -8.98 4.91 -19.56
CA GLY A 426 -9.19 4.87 -18.12
C GLY A 426 -10.03 6.06 -17.64
N ASP A 427 -10.44 6.00 -16.38
CA ASP A 427 -11.34 6.99 -15.79
C ASP A 427 -10.57 8.24 -15.37
N GLY A 428 -11.15 9.42 -15.60
CA GLY A 428 -10.62 10.69 -15.10
C GLY A 428 -9.34 11.22 -15.76
N ASN A 429 -8.77 10.51 -16.74
CA ASN A 429 -7.53 10.95 -17.40
C ASN A 429 -7.75 12.20 -18.27
N MET A 430 -6.80 13.12 -18.24
CA MET A 430 -6.85 14.39 -18.96
C MET A 430 -5.73 14.50 -20.01
N PRO A 431 -6.06 14.64 -21.31
CA PRO A 431 -5.07 14.97 -22.33
C PRO A 431 -4.73 16.47 -22.27
N VAL A 432 -3.51 16.81 -21.91
CA VAL A 432 -3.02 18.20 -21.77
C VAL A 432 -2.33 18.72 -23.05
N GLY A 433 -2.21 17.87 -24.07
CA GLY A 433 -1.48 18.20 -25.30
C GLY A 433 0.04 18.11 -25.12
N ASN A 434 0.78 18.48 -26.15
CA ASN A 434 2.25 18.39 -26.14
C ASN A 434 2.84 19.08 -24.91
N LEU A 435 3.91 18.49 -24.36
CA LEU A 435 4.64 19.05 -23.24
C LEU A 435 4.99 20.54 -23.42
N ASP A 436 4.51 21.39 -22.52
CA ASP A 436 5.03 22.74 -22.29
C ASP A 436 5.97 22.73 -21.09
N THR A 437 7.27 22.91 -21.34
CA THR A 437 8.29 22.94 -20.27
C THR A 437 8.09 24.09 -19.27
N ALA A 438 7.26 25.10 -19.59
CA ALA A 438 6.88 26.16 -18.67
C ALA A 438 5.90 25.70 -17.59
N TRP A 439 5.30 24.51 -17.70
CA TRP A 439 4.50 23.92 -16.63
C TRP A 439 5.32 23.64 -15.37
N PHE A 440 6.63 23.48 -15.52
CA PHE A 440 7.54 23.15 -14.42
C PHE A 440 8.47 24.31 -14.08
N MET A 441 8.90 24.37 -12.82
CA MET A 441 9.77 25.43 -12.31
C MET A 441 11.11 25.50 -13.03
N ASN A 442 11.74 24.34 -13.31
CA ASN A 442 12.95 24.29 -14.14
C ASN A 442 13.14 22.90 -14.77
N TYR A 443 12.37 22.63 -15.82
CA TYR A 443 12.39 21.37 -16.55
C TYR A 443 13.80 20.92 -16.97
N GLY A 444 14.57 21.81 -17.59
CA GLY A 444 15.92 21.50 -18.12
C GLY A 444 16.96 21.16 -17.04
N GLN A 445 16.67 21.47 -15.77
CA GLN A 445 17.51 21.04 -14.64
C GLN A 445 16.91 19.87 -13.85
N GLY A 446 15.73 19.38 -14.24
CA GLY A 446 14.99 18.34 -13.53
C GLY A 446 14.19 18.84 -12.33
N ASN A 447 13.95 20.15 -12.17
CA ASN A 447 12.98 20.61 -11.15
C ASN A 447 11.58 20.55 -11.77
N LEU A 448 10.86 19.47 -11.43
CA LEU A 448 9.55 19.12 -11.95
C LEU A 448 8.40 19.55 -11.01
N ARG A 449 8.67 20.45 -10.06
CA ARG A 449 7.62 21.16 -9.31
C ARG A 449 6.80 22.02 -10.25
N LEU A 450 5.53 22.21 -9.94
CA LEU A 450 4.61 22.97 -10.75
C LEU A 450 4.97 24.46 -10.69
N SER A 451 4.98 25.09 -11.85
CA SER A 451 4.90 26.54 -11.94
C SER A 451 3.42 26.95 -11.89
N ALA A 452 3.15 28.25 -11.74
CA ALA A 452 1.80 28.78 -11.91
C ALA A 452 1.11 28.37 -13.23
N SER A 453 1.87 28.08 -14.29
CA SER A 453 1.29 27.56 -15.53
C SER A 453 0.89 26.08 -15.40
N GLY A 454 1.70 25.27 -14.73
CA GLY A 454 1.41 23.86 -14.49
C GLY A 454 0.25 23.69 -13.52
N GLU A 455 0.17 24.52 -12.47
CA GLU A 455 -0.96 24.54 -11.54
C GLU A 455 -2.30 24.68 -12.28
N ASN A 456 -2.40 25.64 -13.19
CA ASN A 456 -3.63 25.87 -13.95
C ASN A 456 -3.97 24.71 -14.90
N GLU A 457 -2.97 23.97 -15.37
CA GLU A 457 -3.15 22.85 -16.28
C GLU A 457 -3.58 21.57 -15.54
N PHE A 458 -2.98 21.31 -14.38
CA PHE A 458 -3.14 20.03 -13.67
C PHE A 458 -4.10 20.08 -12.48
N GLN A 459 -4.63 21.26 -12.14
CA GLN A 459 -5.65 21.40 -11.11
C GLN A 459 -6.93 20.63 -11.46
N GLY A 460 -7.39 19.82 -10.52
CA GLY A 460 -8.67 19.11 -10.65
C GLY A 460 -8.61 17.94 -11.62
N VAL A 461 -7.42 17.38 -11.87
CA VAL A 461 -7.24 16.14 -12.63
C VAL A 461 -7.26 14.94 -11.68
N ALA A 462 -6.52 15.03 -10.56
CA ALA A 462 -6.46 13.97 -9.57
C ALA A 462 -7.77 13.85 -8.79
N LEU A 463 -8.12 12.62 -8.41
CA LEU A 463 -9.21 12.32 -7.49
C LEU A 463 -8.66 11.61 -6.26
N ARG A 464 -8.89 12.21 -5.09
CA ARG A 464 -8.42 11.63 -3.85
C ARG A 464 -9.24 10.42 -3.42
N GLU A 465 -8.55 9.39 -2.96
CA GLU A 465 -9.12 8.18 -2.39
C GLU A 465 -8.67 7.99 -0.94
N ALA A 466 -9.36 7.12 -0.20
CA ALA A 466 -8.95 6.75 1.15
C ALA A 466 -7.61 5.98 1.09
N GLY A 467 -6.65 6.36 1.94
CA GLY A 467 -5.29 5.81 1.92
C GLY A 467 -4.29 6.61 1.08
N ASP A 468 -4.75 7.62 0.34
CA ASP A 468 -3.84 8.52 -0.40
C ASP A 468 -2.93 9.30 0.56
N PRO A 469 -1.67 9.57 0.15
CA PRO A 469 -0.75 10.40 0.92
C PRO A 469 -1.39 11.74 1.32
N PRO A 470 -1.26 12.16 2.59
CA PRO A 470 -1.88 13.39 3.07
C PRO A 470 -1.12 14.65 2.65
N THR A 471 0.13 14.51 2.23
CA THR A 471 1.00 15.60 1.77
C THR A 471 1.61 15.25 0.42
N ASP A 472 2.20 16.25 -0.22
CA ASP A 472 2.91 16.12 -1.49
C ASP A 472 4.41 15.83 -1.32
N LEU A 473 5.19 16.06 -2.38
CA LEU A 473 6.64 15.92 -2.45
C LEU A 473 7.38 16.73 -1.36
N ASP A 474 6.94 17.94 -1.04
CA ASP A 474 7.64 18.85 -0.13
C ASP A 474 6.99 18.94 1.26
N GLY A 475 5.90 18.20 1.47
CA GLY A 475 5.17 18.16 2.74
C GLY A 475 3.99 19.11 2.77
N ASP A 476 3.64 19.74 1.65
CA ASP A 476 2.47 20.59 1.54
C ASP A 476 1.19 19.74 1.56
N ALA A 477 0.19 20.23 2.28
CA ALA A 477 -1.01 19.46 2.58
C ALA A 477 -1.90 19.30 1.35
N ARG A 478 -2.28 18.06 1.07
CA ARG A 478 -3.32 17.74 0.08
C ARG A 478 -4.72 17.83 0.70
N PRO A 479 -5.80 17.94 -0.09
CA PRO A 479 -7.17 17.87 0.41
C PRO A 479 -7.37 16.61 1.27
N GLN A 480 -8.09 16.70 2.40
CA GLN A 480 -8.25 15.56 3.32
C GLN A 480 -9.58 14.80 3.16
N MET A 481 -10.39 15.14 2.16
CA MET A 481 -11.68 14.50 1.92
C MET A 481 -11.60 13.45 0.80
N ASN A 482 -12.12 12.25 1.05
CA ASN A 482 -12.28 11.22 0.01
C ASN A 482 -13.22 11.72 -1.11
N GLY A 483 -12.84 11.52 -2.36
CA GLY A 483 -13.53 12.02 -3.54
C GLY A 483 -13.32 13.52 -3.84
N ALA A 484 -12.43 14.20 -3.11
CA ALA A 484 -12.04 15.57 -3.45
C ALA A 484 -11.13 15.58 -4.68
N MET A 485 -11.34 16.57 -5.57
CA MET A 485 -10.43 16.80 -6.68
C MET A 485 -9.15 17.46 -6.17
N ASP A 486 -8.01 17.08 -6.74
CA ASP A 486 -6.67 17.58 -6.39
C ASP A 486 -5.84 17.87 -7.66
N PHE A 487 -4.58 18.28 -7.48
CA PHE A 487 -3.59 18.40 -8.55
C PHE A 487 -3.01 17.02 -8.88
N ALA A 488 -2.94 16.70 -10.18
CA ALA A 488 -2.14 15.56 -10.60
C ALA A 488 -0.65 15.86 -10.43
N GLY A 489 0.14 14.82 -10.13
CA GLY A 489 1.59 14.91 -9.99
C GLY A 489 2.08 15.00 -8.55
N ALA A 490 3.40 15.09 -8.41
CA ALA A 490 4.12 15.02 -7.14
C ALA A 490 3.95 16.22 -6.22
N ASP A 491 3.56 17.36 -6.78
CA ASP A 491 3.70 18.67 -6.16
C ASP A 491 2.36 19.40 -6.17
N VAL A 492 2.07 20.10 -5.07
CA VAL A 492 0.98 21.07 -4.98
C VAL A 492 1.56 22.47 -4.71
N PRO A 493 0.94 23.53 -5.24
CA PRO A 493 1.49 24.89 -5.15
C PRO A 493 1.30 25.65 -3.83
#